data_AF-A0A971FPM4-F1
#
_entry.id   AF-A0A971FPM4-F1
#
_cell.length_a   1.000
_cell.length_b   1.000
_cell.length_c   1.000
_cell.angle_alpha   90.00
_cell.angle_beta   90.00
_cell.angle_gamma   90.00
#
_symmetry.space_group_name_H-M   'P 1'
#
loop_
_entity.id
_entity.type
_entity.pdbx_description
1 polymer ?
#
loop_
_entity_poly.entity_id
_entity_poly.type
_entity_poly.pdbx_seq_one_letter_code
_entity_poly.pdbx_strand_id
1 'polypeptide(L)' 'MGGLFGVVSKENCVLDVFFGTDYHSHLGTRRGGMVMHGEDGFTRGIHNIENSPFRTK' A
#
# COMPACT_ATOMS: atom_id res chain seq x y z
N MET A 1 2.19 2.84 15.09
CA MET A 1 0.88 3.20 14.51
C MET A 1 0.89 2.71 13.06
N GLY A 2 -0.25 2.65 12.37
CA GLY A 2 -0.33 2.19 10.97
C GLY A 2 -1.62 2.72 10.33
N GLY A 3 -1.73 2.63 9.00
CA GLY A 3 -2.89 3.05 8.23
C GLY A 3 -3.38 1.95 7.29
N LEU A 4 -4.66 1.98 6.95
CA LEU A 4 -5.30 1.10 5.97
C LEU A 4 -6.04 1.96 4.95
N PHE A 5 -5.97 1.58 3.68
CA PHE A 5 -6.77 2.16 2.61
C PHE A 5 -7.25 1.03 1.69
N GLY A 6 -8.46 1.15 1.13
CA GLY A 6 -9.03 0.13 0.26
C GLY A 6 -10.13 0.69 -0.62
N VAL A 7 -10.26 0.12 -1.82
CA VAL A 7 -11.25 0.49 -2.82
C VAL A 7 -11.90 -0.77 -3.36
N VAL A 8 -13.21 -0.71 -3.60
CA VAL A 8 -13.97 -1.75 -4.29
C VAL A 8 -14.60 -1.10 -5.51
N SER A 9 -14.25 -1.58 -6.70
CA SER A 9 -14.76 -1.06 -7.96
C SER A 9 -15.03 -2.20 -8.93
N LYS A 10 -15.96 -1.97 -9.86
CA LYS A 10 -16.15 -2.83 -11.05
C LYS A 10 -15.11 -2.55 -12.14
N GLU A 11 -14.41 -1.42 -12.03
CA GLU A 11 -13.35 -0.97 -12.92
C GLU A 11 -11.98 -1.10 -12.23
N ASN A 12 -10.90 -0.92 -12.99
CA ASN A 12 -9.55 -0.99 -12.46
C ASN A 12 -9.31 0.13 -11.42
N CYS A 13 -9.02 -0.26 -10.18
CA CYS A 13 -8.77 0.65 -9.06
C CYS A 13 -7.36 0.49 -8.46
N VAL A 14 -6.40 -0.07 -9.23
CA VAL A 14 -5.02 -0.29 -8.76
C VAL A 14 -4.37 1.02 -8.36
N LEU A 15 -4.51 2.07 -9.18
CA LEU A 15 -3.91 3.37 -8.90
C LEU A 15 -4.54 4.04 -7.68
N ASP A 16 -5.85 3.89 -7.47
CA ASP A 16 -6.52 4.45 -6.30
C ASP A 16 -5.95 3.84 -5.01
N VAL A 17 -5.86 2.50 -4.96
CA VAL A 17 -5.28 1.79 -3.82
C VAL A 17 -3.81 2.14 -3.63
N PHE A 18 -3.05 2.29 -4.72
CA PHE A 18 -1.64 2.69 -4.67
C PHE A 18 -1.45 4.07 -4.05
N PHE A 19 -2.11 5.11 -4.58
CA PHE A 19 -1.97 6.47 -4.06
C PHE A 19 -2.51 6.64 -2.64
N GLY A 20 -3.61 5.98 -2.29
CA GLY A 20 -4.13 6.01 -0.92
C GLY A 20 -3.20 5.30 0.08
N THR A 21 -2.56 4.20 -0.34
CA THR A 21 -1.55 3.51 0.49
C THR A 21 -0.29 4.36 0.65
N ASP A 22 0.20 4.98 -0.43
CA ASP A 22 1.37 5.86 -0.40
C ASP A 22 1.14 7.09 0.50
N TYR A 23 -0.05 7.69 0.42
CA TYR A 23 -0.43 8.80 1.30
C TYR A 23 -0.34 8.41 2.78
N HIS A 24 -0.78 7.20 3.14
CA HIS A 24 -0.71 6.69 4.52
C HIS A 24 0.65 6.12 4.93
N SER A 25 1.67 6.13 4.06
CA SER A 25 3.00 5.56 4.36
C SER A 25 3.65 6.18 5.60
N HIS A 26 3.38 7.46 5.89
CA HIS A 26 3.88 8.15 7.08
C HIS A 26 3.30 7.64 8.42
N LEU A 27 2.18 6.90 8.39
CA LEU A 27 1.54 6.37 9.60
C LEU A 27 2.25 5.13 10.15
N GLY A 28 3.12 4.47 9.37
CA GLY A 28 3.81 3.24 9.74
C GLY A 28 5.26 3.20 9.24
N THR A 29 6.16 2.66 10.05
CA THR A 29 7.61 2.72 9.78
C THR A 29 8.27 1.37 9.56
N ARG A 30 7.50 0.27 9.48
CA ARG A 30 8.03 -1.10 9.41
C ARG A 30 7.79 -1.82 8.09
N ARG A 31 6.52 -1.97 7.72
CA ARG A 31 6.12 -2.64 6.48
C ARG A 31 5.05 -1.82 5.77
N GLY A 32 5.14 -1.79 4.45
CA GLY A 32 4.18 -1.17 3.56
C GLY A 32 3.85 -2.12 2.43
N GLY A 33 2.67 -1.95 1.82
CA GLY A 33 2.25 -2.80 0.72
C GLY A 33 0.76 -2.73 0.45
N MET A 34 0.35 -3.42 -0.61
CA MET A 34 -1.05 -3.52 -1.04
C MET A 34 -1.35 -4.93 -1.56
N VAL A 35 -2.63 -5.26 -1.59
CA VAL A 35 -3.16 -6.51 -2.14
C VAL A 35 -4.28 -6.17 -3.11
N MET A 36 -4.26 -6.75 -4.30
CA MET A 36 -5.29 -6.58 -5.32
C MET A 36 -5.93 -7.93 -5.63
N HIS A 37 -7.23 -7.92 -5.92
CA HIS A 37 -7.95 -9.08 -6.43
C HIS A 37 -8.18 -8.92 -7.93
N GLY A 38 -7.77 -9.92 -8.71
CA GLY A 38 -8.01 -10.01 -10.15
C GLY A 38 -8.42 -11.43 -10.56
N GLU A 39 -8.36 -11.72 -11.85
CA GLU A 39 -8.79 -13.00 -12.44
C GLU A 39 -8.05 -14.21 -11.84
N ASP A 40 -6.73 -14.07 -11.59
CA ASP A 40 -5.89 -15.12 -11.01
C ASP A 40 -5.93 -15.18 -9.46
N GLY A 41 -6.89 -14.49 -8.83
CA GLY A 41 -7.02 -14.44 -7.38
C GLY A 41 -6.37 -13.21 -6.76
N PHE A 42 -5.65 -13.38 -5.64
CA PHE A 42 -5.04 -12.27 -4.90
C PHE A 42 -3.55 -12.12 -5.23
N THR A 43 -3.17 -10.93 -5.70
CA THR A 43 -1.77 -10.54 -5.88
C THR A 43 -1.37 -9.56 -4.80
N ARG A 44 -0.27 -9.84 -4.09
CA ARG A 44 0.23 -9.02 -2.98
C ARG A 44 1.66 -8.53 -3.21
N GLY A 45 1.94 -7.31 -2.80
CA GLY A 45 3.29 -6.77 -2.69
C GLY A 45 3.48 -6.12 -1.32
N ILE A 46 4.16 -6.80 -0.40
CA ILE A 46 4.44 -6.30 0.95
C ILE A 46 5.95 -6.29 1.16
N HIS A 47 6.52 -5.16 1.55
CA HIS A 47 7.97 -4.98 1.70
C HIS A 47 8.33 -4.19 2.97
N ASN A 48 9.61 -4.21 3.32
CA ASN A 48 10.15 -3.48 4.46
C ASN A 48 10.37 -2.00 4.08
N ILE A 49 9.91 -1.07 4.94
CA ILE A 49 10.04 0.39 4.76
C ILE A 49 10.83 1.08 5.89
N GLU A 50 11.51 0.31 6.75
CA GLU A 50 12.30 0.81 7.89
C GLU A 50 13.48 1.71 7.47
N ASN A 51 13.98 1.53 6.24
CA ASN A 51 15.07 2.31 5.64
C ASN A 51 14.57 3.29 4.55
N SER A 52 13.32 3.74 4.65
CA SER A 52 12.75 4.68 3.67
C SER A 52 13.57 5.98 3.59
N PRO A 53 13.80 6.53 2.37
CA PRO A 53 14.65 7.71 2.14
C PRO A 53 14.22 8.99 2.87
N PHE A 54 13.02 9.02 3.45
CA PHE A 54 12.49 10.17 4.19
C PHE A 54 12.98 10.28 5.65
N ARG A 55 13.88 9.40 6.08
CA ARG A 55 14.45 9.46 7.43
C ARG A 55 15.73 10.29 7.42
N THR A 56 15.66 11.52 7.94
CA THR A 56 16.86 12.29 8.29
C THR A 56 17.64 11.54 9.38
N LYS A 57 18.95 11.44 9.17
CA LYS A 57 19.89 10.73 10.04
C LYS A 57 19.98 11.34 11.43
#